data_AF-A0A496XAH5-F1
#
_entry.id   AF-A0A496XAH5-F1
#
_cell.length_a   1.000
_cell.length_b   1.000
_cell.length_c   1.000
_cell.angle_alpha   90.00
_cell.angle_beta   90.00
_cell.angle_gamma   90.00
#
_symmetry.space_group_name_H-M   'P 1'
#
loop_
_entity.id
_entity.type
_entity.pdbx_description
1 polymer ?
#
loop_
_entity_poly.entity_id
_entity_poly.type
_entity_poly.pdbx_seq_one_letter_code
_entity_poly.pdbx_strand_id
1 'polypeptide(L)'
;MNNDLSLQQRALFQQGYQHYTSGELQQLQWGLRFTPAACTTMTVIALIYQLPWLAYIVSCLGLWAFLFPSAHPMDLVYNHLVRHPFKAIALPPNPLQRRLACLSAGVLNFFVGTFFLLGMSTVALVVGGFLVTLQIIVITSHFCMLSWMYELIMRAMGKWQLPLSPEDACAHVKQGALLVDVRSPVEFAKKHFANAINIPVDDINHHNDQLRDKTVVLYCASGMRSQIALGKLKQLNLANVFDAGGMNQLASVFTAES
;
A
#
# COMPACT_ATOMS: atom_id res chain seq x y z
N MET A 1 13.17 5.85 -11.31
CA MET A 1 12.06 4.86 -11.42
C MET A 1 12.70 3.54 -11.73
N ASN A 2 12.36 2.48 -10.99
CA ASN A 2 12.94 1.16 -11.20
C ASN A 2 12.51 0.65 -12.60
N ASN A 3 13.44 0.65 -13.55
CA ASN A 3 13.12 0.44 -14.97
C ASN A 3 12.62 -1.00 -15.26
N ASP A 4 12.75 -1.90 -14.29
CA ASP A 4 12.47 -3.33 -14.42
C ASP A 4 11.02 -3.74 -14.11
N LEU A 5 10.16 -2.80 -13.71
CA LEU A 5 8.75 -3.10 -13.41
C LEU A 5 7.88 -3.09 -14.68
N SER A 6 7.05 -4.13 -14.84
CA SER A 6 5.98 -4.17 -15.84
C SER A 6 4.91 -3.11 -15.59
N LEU A 7 4.06 -2.82 -16.58
CA LEU A 7 2.99 -1.82 -16.45
C LEU A 7 2.07 -2.08 -15.25
N GLN A 8 1.67 -3.34 -15.03
CA GLN A 8 0.82 -3.71 -13.89
C GLN A 8 1.57 -3.57 -12.55
N GLN A 9 2.85 -3.93 -12.51
CA GLN A 9 3.66 -3.77 -11.30
C GLN A 9 3.88 -2.28 -10.96
N ARG A 10 4.08 -1.42 -11.96
CA ARG A 10 4.13 0.04 -11.77
C ARG A 10 2.82 0.58 -11.22
N ALA A 11 1.69 0.08 -11.70
CA ALA A 11 0.39 0.50 -11.19
C ALA A 11 0.16 0.06 -9.73
N LEU A 12 0.57 -1.16 -9.36
CA LEU A 12 0.57 -1.60 -7.95
C LEU A 12 1.52 -0.79 -7.08
N PHE A 13 2.69 -0.42 -7.61
CA PHE A 13 3.63 0.46 -6.95
C PHE A 13 2.98 1.82 -6.61
N GLN A 14 2.26 2.41 -7.57
CA GLN A 14 1.50 3.66 -7.38
C GLN A 14 0.37 3.53 -6.36
N GLN A 15 -0.25 2.34 -6.25
CA GLN A 15 -1.23 2.04 -5.21
C GLN A 15 -0.62 1.90 -3.81
N GLY A 16 0.69 2.08 -3.64
CA GLY A 16 1.35 2.10 -2.34
C GLY A 16 2.08 0.80 -1.96
N TYR A 17 2.15 -0.18 -2.87
CA TYR A 17 2.92 -1.42 -2.67
C TYR A 17 4.40 -1.23 -3.01
N GLN A 18 4.99 -0.12 -2.55
CA GLN A 18 6.32 0.33 -2.98
C GLN A 18 7.47 -0.54 -2.44
N HIS A 19 7.19 -1.33 -1.41
CA HIS A 19 8.16 -2.16 -0.69
C HIS A 19 8.27 -3.59 -1.18
N TYR A 20 7.56 -3.93 -2.25
CA TYR A 20 7.53 -5.29 -2.77
C TYR A 20 8.44 -5.41 -3.98
N THR A 21 9.17 -6.51 -4.05
CA THR A 21 9.94 -6.89 -5.24
C THR A 21 9.02 -7.12 -6.44
N SER A 22 9.57 -7.13 -7.65
CA SER A 22 8.82 -7.47 -8.86
C SER A 22 8.14 -8.84 -8.75
N GLY A 23 8.83 -9.85 -8.21
CA GLY A 23 8.30 -11.18 -7.97
C GLY A 23 7.16 -11.22 -6.95
N GLU A 24 7.29 -10.51 -5.83
CA GLU A 24 6.22 -10.40 -4.84
C GLU A 24 5.00 -9.65 -5.40
N LEU A 25 5.21 -8.56 -6.14
CA LEU A 25 4.15 -7.83 -6.82
C LEU A 25 3.40 -8.73 -7.81
N GLN A 26 4.12 -9.58 -8.54
CA GLN A 26 3.50 -10.54 -9.47
C GLN A 26 2.58 -11.53 -8.74
N GLN A 27 3.01 -12.06 -7.59
CA GLN A 27 2.19 -12.97 -6.79
C GLN A 27 0.94 -12.26 -6.22
N LEU A 28 1.03 -10.97 -5.91
CA LEU A 28 -0.08 -10.19 -5.37
C LEU A 28 -1.16 -9.86 -6.41
N GLN A 29 -0.79 -9.67 -7.68
CA GLN A 29 -1.69 -9.18 -8.74
C GLN A 29 -3.07 -9.85 -8.73
N TRP A 30 -3.11 -11.18 -8.73
CA TRP A 30 -4.36 -11.92 -8.80
C TRP A 30 -5.26 -11.66 -7.59
N GLY A 31 -4.68 -11.73 -6.37
CA GLY A 31 -5.44 -11.49 -5.15
C GLY A 31 -5.96 -10.06 -5.04
N LEU A 32 -5.17 -9.07 -5.44
CA LEU A 32 -5.56 -7.65 -5.33
C LEU A 32 -6.72 -7.28 -6.29
N ARG A 33 -7.06 -8.14 -7.26
CA ARG A 33 -8.24 -7.97 -8.14
C ARG A 33 -9.55 -8.43 -7.50
N PHE A 34 -9.49 -9.31 -6.49
CA PHE A 34 -10.67 -9.92 -5.90
C PHE A 34 -11.62 -8.89 -5.30
N THR A 35 -11.12 -8.05 -4.39
CA THR A 35 -11.91 -7.05 -3.68
C THR A 35 -12.59 -6.03 -4.60
N PRO A 36 -11.88 -5.35 -5.54
CA PRO A 36 -12.54 -4.47 -6.47
C PRO A 36 -13.53 -5.21 -7.38
N ALA A 37 -13.26 -6.46 -7.79
CA ALA A 37 -14.22 -7.25 -8.57
C ALA A 37 -15.50 -7.53 -7.77
N ALA A 38 -15.40 -8.00 -6.53
CA ALA A 38 -16.55 -8.29 -5.68
C ALA A 38 -17.42 -7.05 -5.43
N CYS A 39 -16.81 -5.92 -5.06
CA CYS A 39 -17.54 -4.67 -4.85
C CYS A 39 -18.16 -4.13 -6.15
N THR A 40 -17.49 -4.32 -7.30
CA THR A 40 -18.02 -3.92 -8.61
C THR A 40 -19.20 -4.78 -9.01
N THR A 41 -19.16 -6.10 -8.78
CA THR A 41 -20.30 -6.99 -9.00
C THR A 41 -21.52 -6.55 -8.18
N MET A 42 -21.33 -6.25 -6.90
CA MET A 42 -22.41 -5.72 -6.06
C MET A 42 -22.95 -4.38 -6.59
N THR A 43 -22.07 -3.47 -7.02
CA THR A 43 -22.46 -2.19 -7.63
C THR A 43 -23.27 -2.41 -8.90
N VAL A 44 -22.84 -3.30 -9.80
CA VAL A 44 -23.56 -3.64 -11.04
C VAL A 44 -24.94 -4.21 -10.74
N ILE A 45 -25.06 -5.12 -9.76
CA ILE A 45 -26.35 -5.65 -9.31
C ILE A 45 -27.23 -4.51 -8.78
N ALA A 46 -26.67 -3.59 -7.98
CA ALA A 46 -27.39 -2.44 -7.46
C ALA A 46 -27.92 -1.53 -8.57
N LEU A 47 -27.16 -1.36 -9.65
CA LEU A 47 -27.56 -0.55 -10.80
C LEU A 47 -28.64 -1.23 -11.65
N ILE A 48 -28.48 -2.52 -11.95
CA ILE A 48 -29.44 -3.29 -12.77
C ILE A 48 -30.82 -3.33 -12.11
N TYR A 49 -30.85 -3.62 -10.80
CA TYR A 49 -32.08 -3.80 -10.05
C TYR A 49 -32.52 -2.55 -9.27
N GLN A 50 -31.81 -1.43 -9.44
CA GLN A 50 -32.07 -0.15 -8.76
C GLN A 50 -32.19 -0.32 -7.22
N LEU A 51 -31.24 -1.03 -6.61
CA LEU A 51 -31.25 -1.39 -5.19
C LEU A 51 -30.40 -0.40 -4.37
N PRO A 52 -30.99 0.66 -3.77
CA PRO A 52 -30.23 1.66 -3.02
C PRO A 52 -29.48 1.07 -1.82
N TRP A 53 -30.08 0.10 -1.14
CA TRP A 53 -29.47 -0.56 0.02
C TRP A 53 -28.18 -1.30 -0.35
N LEU A 54 -28.11 -1.91 -1.53
CA LEU A 54 -26.92 -2.62 -1.97
C LEU A 54 -25.79 -1.64 -2.30
N ALA A 55 -26.10 -0.50 -2.91
CA ALA A 55 -25.15 0.59 -3.09
C ALA A 55 -24.63 1.12 -1.74
N TYR A 56 -25.49 1.28 -0.74
CA TYR A 56 -25.06 1.66 0.61
C TYR A 56 -24.18 0.61 1.29
N ILE A 57 -24.41 -0.68 1.08
CA ILE A 57 -23.49 -1.73 1.57
C ILE A 57 -22.09 -1.52 0.97
N VAL A 58 -21.98 -1.33 -0.35
CA VAL A 58 -20.69 -1.06 -1.00
C VAL A 58 -20.06 0.24 -0.48
N SER A 59 -20.89 1.25 -0.21
CA SER A 59 -20.43 2.50 0.43
C SER A 59 -19.79 2.26 1.79
N CYS A 60 -20.45 1.51 2.66
CA CYS A 60 -19.94 1.14 3.98
C CYS A 60 -18.64 0.32 3.88
N LEU A 61 -18.52 -0.59 2.90
CA LEU A 61 -17.28 -1.33 2.66
C LEU A 61 -16.12 -0.38 2.29
N GLY A 62 -16.38 0.61 1.44
CA GLY A 62 -15.38 1.62 1.07
C GLY A 62 -14.92 2.47 2.26
N LEU A 63 -15.86 2.89 3.11
CA LEU A 63 -15.54 3.60 4.36
C LEU A 63 -14.77 2.71 5.34
N TRP A 64 -15.20 1.45 5.49
CA TRP A 64 -14.54 0.49 6.37
C TRP A 64 -13.10 0.21 5.93
N ALA A 65 -12.87 0.04 4.63
CA ALA A 65 -11.54 -0.11 4.05
C ALA A 65 -10.62 1.06 4.44
N PHE A 66 -11.17 2.27 4.44
CA PHE A 66 -10.44 3.45 4.84
C PHE A 66 -10.10 3.44 6.33
N LEU A 67 -11.02 3.05 7.21
CA LEU A 67 -10.78 3.09 8.65
C LEU A 67 -9.90 1.94 9.16
N PHE A 68 -9.98 0.76 8.53
CA PHE A 68 -9.35 -0.47 9.00
C PHE A 68 -8.45 -1.10 7.93
N PRO A 69 -7.15 -0.73 7.86
CA PRO A 69 -6.22 -1.17 6.82
C PRO A 69 -6.09 -2.69 6.67
N SER A 70 -6.16 -3.41 7.79
CA SER A 70 -5.92 -4.86 7.87
C SER A 70 -7.21 -5.69 7.93
N ALA A 71 -8.39 -5.06 7.93
CA ALA A 71 -9.65 -5.73 8.21
C ALA A 71 -10.74 -5.42 7.17
N HIS A 72 -10.38 -5.18 5.91
CA HIS A 72 -11.37 -5.03 4.84
C HIS A 72 -12.17 -6.34 4.70
N PRO A 73 -13.52 -6.35 4.76
CA PRO A 73 -14.32 -7.57 4.75
C PRO A 73 -14.05 -8.48 3.53
N MET A 74 -13.99 -7.90 2.32
CA MET A 74 -13.64 -8.66 1.12
C MET A 74 -12.21 -9.23 1.13
N ASP A 75 -11.22 -8.50 1.67
CA ASP A 75 -9.86 -9.05 1.80
C ASP A 75 -9.83 -10.19 2.84
N LEU A 76 -10.65 -10.12 3.90
CA LEU A 76 -10.81 -11.21 4.87
C LEU A 76 -11.45 -12.45 4.23
N VAL A 77 -12.50 -12.26 3.43
CA VAL A 77 -13.11 -13.34 2.62
C VAL A 77 -12.06 -13.98 1.70
N TYR A 78 -11.26 -13.15 1.02
CA TYR A 78 -10.17 -13.66 0.19
C TYR A 78 -9.17 -14.49 0.99
N ASN A 79 -8.68 -13.94 2.10
CA ASN A 79 -7.64 -14.52 2.92
C ASN A 79 -8.07 -15.81 3.64
N HIS A 80 -9.35 -15.96 3.98
CA HIS A 80 -9.84 -17.13 4.72
C HIS A 80 -10.50 -18.19 3.84
N LEU A 81 -11.06 -17.80 2.69
CA LEU A 81 -11.84 -18.71 1.85
C LEU A 81 -11.22 -18.85 0.45
N VAL A 82 -11.03 -17.73 -0.25
CA VAL A 82 -10.73 -17.77 -1.69
C VAL A 82 -9.31 -18.21 -1.99
N ARG A 83 -8.31 -17.83 -1.20
CA ARG A 83 -6.90 -18.11 -1.53
C ARG A 83 -6.50 -19.58 -1.38
N HIS A 84 -7.17 -20.33 -0.50
CA HIS A 84 -6.74 -21.68 -0.10
C HIS A 84 -6.83 -22.71 -1.23
N PRO A 85 -7.93 -22.78 -2.01
CA PRO A 85 -8.01 -23.69 -3.17
C PRO A 85 -6.91 -23.48 -4.21
N PHE A 86 -6.40 -22.24 -4.34
CA PHE A 86 -5.42 -21.86 -5.35
C PHE A 86 -3.98 -21.77 -4.81
N LYS A 87 -3.75 -22.10 -3.53
CA LYS A 87 -2.46 -21.91 -2.83
C LYS A 87 -1.88 -20.50 -3.02
N ALA A 88 -2.75 -19.50 -3.08
CA ALA A 88 -2.35 -18.11 -3.31
C ALA A 88 -1.86 -17.44 -2.01
N ILE A 89 -1.06 -16.39 -2.17
CA ILE A 89 -0.52 -15.63 -1.05
C ILE A 89 -1.60 -14.83 -0.32
N ALA A 90 -1.42 -14.60 0.97
CA ALA A 90 -2.30 -13.74 1.74
C ALA A 90 -2.12 -12.27 1.32
N LEU A 91 -3.22 -11.52 1.25
CA LEU A 91 -3.18 -10.10 0.99
C LEU A 91 -2.63 -9.35 2.21
N PRO A 92 -1.66 -8.44 2.00
CA PRO A 92 -1.15 -7.57 3.06
C PRO A 92 -2.16 -6.46 3.40
N PRO A 93 -1.95 -5.72 4.50
CA PRO A 93 -2.73 -4.53 4.83
C PRO A 93 -2.78 -3.52 3.68
N ASN A 94 -3.92 -2.84 3.53
CA ASN A 94 -4.10 -1.88 2.45
C ASN A 94 -3.31 -0.58 2.70
N PRO A 95 -2.42 -0.19 1.77
CA PRO A 95 -1.72 1.10 1.85
C PRO A 95 -2.70 2.27 1.67
N LEU A 96 -2.26 3.48 2.07
CA LEU A 96 -3.09 4.67 2.08
C LEU A 96 -3.70 4.99 0.71
N GLN A 97 -2.92 4.88 -0.37
CA GLN A 97 -3.37 5.20 -1.73
C GLN A 97 -4.53 4.30 -2.15
N ARG A 98 -4.43 2.99 -1.89
CA ARG A 98 -5.54 2.05 -2.12
C ARG A 98 -6.74 2.33 -1.22
N ARG A 99 -6.53 2.68 0.06
CA ARG A 99 -7.61 3.04 0.99
C ARG A 99 -8.39 4.27 0.52
N LEU A 100 -7.70 5.28 -0.01
CA LEU A 100 -8.34 6.46 -0.60
C LEU A 100 -9.19 6.08 -1.83
N ALA A 101 -8.73 5.14 -2.66
CA ALA A 101 -9.50 4.66 -3.80
C ALA A 101 -10.77 3.88 -3.38
N CYS A 102 -10.68 3.07 -2.33
CA CYS A 102 -11.85 2.41 -1.74
C CYS A 102 -12.83 3.42 -1.15
N LEU A 103 -12.34 4.45 -0.45
CA LEU A 103 -13.18 5.52 0.11
C LEU A 103 -13.91 6.28 -1.01
N SER A 104 -13.21 6.68 -2.07
CA SER A 104 -13.83 7.42 -3.18
C SER A 104 -14.90 6.58 -3.88
N ALA A 105 -14.64 5.29 -4.11
CA ALA A 105 -15.65 4.37 -4.65
C ALA A 105 -16.85 4.22 -3.70
N GLY A 106 -16.61 4.22 -2.39
CA GLY A 106 -17.65 4.19 -1.38
C GLY A 106 -18.51 5.46 -1.35
N VAL A 107 -17.91 6.64 -1.51
CA VAL A 107 -18.60 7.93 -1.62
C VAL A 107 -19.46 7.98 -2.88
N LEU A 108 -18.94 7.53 -4.03
CA LEU A 108 -19.73 7.48 -5.26
C LEU A 108 -20.92 6.52 -5.13
N ASN A 109 -20.74 5.37 -4.49
CA ASN A 109 -21.86 4.45 -4.19
C ASN A 109 -22.89 5.04 -3.22
N PHE A 110 -22.48 5.88 -2.25
CA PHE A 110 -23.42 6.60 -1.40
C PHE A 110 -24.34 7.52 -2.21
N PHE A 111 -23.76 8.25 -3.18
CA PHE A 111 -24.55 9.10 -4.07
C PHE A 111 -25.44 8.27 -5.00
N VAL A 112 -24.96 7.14 -5.54
CA VAL A 112 -25.79 6.21 -6.33
C VAL A 112 -27.02 5.75 -5.53
N GLY A 113 -26.83 5.28 -4.30
CA GLY A 113 -27.94 4.87 -3.43
C GLY A 113 -28.91 6.01 -3.13
N THR A 114 -28.38 7.21 -2.86
CA THR A 114 -29.20 8.40 -2.59
C THR A 114 -30.02 8.81 -3.81
N PHE A 115 -29.44 8.78 -5.02
CA PHE A 115 -30.17 9.12 -6.24
C PHE A 115 -31.28 8.11 -6.55
N PHE A 116 -31.08 6.82 -6.28
CA PHE A 116 -32.17 5.85 -6.37
C PHE A 116 -33.30 6.15 -5.36
N LEU A 117 -32.98 6.53 -4.12
CA LEU A 117 -34.00 6.91 -3.13
C LEU A 117 -34.79 8.17 -3.52
N LEU A 118 -34.15 9.11 -4.22
CA LEU A 118 -34.78 10.34 -4.70
C LEU A 118 -35.53 10.17 -6.03
N GLY A 119 -35.60 8.95 -6.59
CA GLY A 119 -36.21 8.68 -7.89
C GLY A 119 -35.39 9.21 -9.09
N MET A 120 -34.15 9.63 -8.87
CA MET A 120 -33.24 10.16 -9.89
C MET A 120 -32.45 9.04 -10.58
N SER A 121 -33.14 8.00 -11.09
CA SER A 121 -32.50 6.78 -11.59
C SER A 121 -31.52 7.02 -12.73
N THR A 122 -31.80 7.96 -13.65
CA THR A 122 -30.87 8.30 -14.74
C THR A 122 -29.54 8.82 -14.20
N VAL A 123 -29.56 9.68 -13.19
CA VAL A 123 -28.34 10.23 -12.57
C VAL A 123 -27.57 9.12 -11.84
N ALA A 124 -28.29 8.26 -11.11
CA ALA A 124 -27.69 7.10 -10.45
C ALA A 124 -26.96 6.18 -11.45
N LEU A 125 -27.58 5.90 -12.60
CA LEU A 125 -27.00 5.07 -13.65
C LEU A 125 -25.77 5.71 -14.31
N VAL A 126 -25.77 7.03 -14.54
CA VAL A 126 -24.60 7.74 -15.08
C VAL A 126 -23.43 7.69 -14.10
N VAL A 127 -23.67 8.02 -12.83
CA VAL A 127 -22.62 8.02 -11.79
C VAL A 127 -22.11 6.60 -11.54
N GLY A 128 -23.01 5.63 -11.43
CA GLY A 128 -22.66 4.22 -11.24
C GLY A 128 -21.94 3.61 -12.44
N GLY A 129 -22.37 3.92 -13.66
CA GLY A 129 -21.71 3.46 -14.89
C GLY A 129 -20.29 4.00 -15.03
N PHE A 130 -20.08 5.27 -14.70
CA PHE A 130 -18.74 5.87 -14.62
C PHE A 130 -17.87 5.14 -13.58
N LEU A 131 -18.39 4.91 -12.38
CA LEU A 131 -17.68 4.16 -11.34
C LEU A 131 -17.32 2.75 -11.80
N VAL A 132 -18.25 2.00 -12.38
CA VAL A 132 -18.01 0.63 -12.90
C VAL A 132 -16.92 0.65 -13.97
N THR A 133 -16.91 1.65 -14.85
CA THR A 133 -15.87 1.81 -15.88
C THR A 133 -14.48 1.97 -15.26
N LEU A 134 -14.34 2.86 -14.28
CA LEU A 134 -13.08 3.04 -13.55
C LEU A 134 -12.63 1.75 -12.85
N GLN A 135 -13.57 1.01 -12.26
CA GLN A 135 -13.26 -0.24 -11.59
C GLN A 135 -12.84 -1.35 -12.54
N ILE A 136 -13.42 -1.45 -13.73
CA ILE A 136 -12.99 -2.40 -14.77
C ILE A 136 -11.53 -2.12 -15.16
N ILE A 137 -11.14 -0.85 -15.30
CA ILE A 137 -9.74 -0.48 -15.56
C ILE A 137 -8.83 -0.97 -14.42
N VAL A 138 -9.21 -0.76 -13.15
CA VAL A 138 -8.44 -1.25 -12.00
C VAL A 138 -8.34 -2.78 -11.99
N ILE A 139 -9.43 -3.49 -12.23
CA ILE A 139 -9.49 -4.96 -12.21
C ILE A 139 -8.62 -5.57 -13.32
N THR A 140 -8.59 -4.94 -14.49
CA THR A 140 -7.87 -5.48 -15.67
C THR A 140 -6.39 -5.08 -15.70
N SER A 141 -6.06 -3.86 -15.28
CA SER A 141 -4.74 -3.27 -15.48
C SER A 141 -4.00 -2.87 -14.19
N HIS A 142 -4.67 -2.92 -13.04
CA HIS A 142 -4.25 -2.26 -11.79
C HIS A 142 -4.06 -0.75 -11.89
N PHE A 143 -4.32 -0.11 -13.03
CA PHE A 143 -4.27 1.34 -13.12
C PHE A 143 -5.44 1.95 -12.32
N CYS A 144 -5.10 2.69 -11.27
CA CYS A 144 -6.05 3.43 -10.46
C CYS A 144 -5.81 4.92 -10.66
N MET A 145 -6.77 5.60 -11.30
CA MET A 145 -6.68 7.03 -11.60
C MET A 145 -6.40 7.86 -10.33
N LEU A 146 -7.03 7.53 -9.20
CA LEU A 146 -6.82 8.26 -7.96
C LEU A 146 -5.40 8.08 -7.41
N SER A 147 -4.84 6.87 -7.46
CA SER A 147 -3.45 6.62 -7.04
C SER A 147 -2.45 7.35 -7.93
N TRP A 148 -2.72 7.42 -9.23
CA TRP A 148 -1.91 8.21 -10.17
C TRP A 148 -1.98 9.71 -9.88
N MET A 149 -3.19 10.25 -9.63
CA MET A 149 -3.37 11.64 -9.21
C MET A 149 -2.65 11.93 -7.89
N TYR A 150 -2.74 11.02 -6.92
CA TYR A 150 -2.05 11.13 -5.64
C TYR A 150 -0.53 11.20 -5.84
N GLU A 151 0.05 10.32 -6.65
CA GLU A 151 1.47 10.38 -6.99
C GLU A 151 1.84 11.73 -7.62
N LEU A 152 1.07 12.21 -8.60
CA LEU A 152 1.33 13.48 -9.28
C LEU A 152 1.39 14.66 -8.29
N ILE A 153 0.39 14.74 -7.40
CA ILE A 153 0.31 15.78 -6.37
C ILE A 153 1.51 15.67 -5.41
N MET A 154 1.82 14.47 -4.93
CA MET A 154 2.92 14.27 -3.99
C MET A 154 4.29 14.56 -4.60
N ARG A 155 4.48 14.27 -5.90
CA ARG A 155 5.68 14.65 -6.65
C ARG A 155 5.78 16.17 -6.79
N ALA A 156 4.69 16.85 -7.14
CA ALA A 156 4.64 18.31 -7.23
C ALA A 156 4.96 18.98 -5.88
N MET A 157 4.57 18.37 -4.77
CA MET A 157 4.88 18.83 -3.42
C MET A 157 6.29 18.45 -2.93
N GLY A 158 7.10 17.73 -3.72
CA GLY A 158 8.41 17.24 -3.29
C GLY A 158 8.36 16.17 -2.19
N LYS A 159 7.19 15.61 -1.90
CA LYS A 159 6.96 14.63 -0.82
C LYS A 159 6.93 13.17 -1.32
N TRP A 160 7.12 12.95 -2.61
CA TRP A 160 7.19 11.61 -3.18
C TRP A 160 8.59 11.03 -3.02
N GLN A 161 8.80 10.28 -1.94
CA GLN A 161 10.07 9.61 -1.67
C GLN A 161 9.92 8.10 -1.84
N LEU A 162 10.77 7.56 -2.68
CA LEU A 162 10.86 6.15 -2.97
C LEU A 162 11.90 5.53 -2.02
N PRO A 163 11.75 4.25 -1.66
CA PRO A 163 12.85 3.52 -1.06
C PRO A 163 14.09 3.61 -1.96
N LEU A 164 15.27 3.71 -1.36
CA LEU A 164 16.55 3.60 -2.04
C LEU A 164 16.65 2.26 -2.76
N SER A 165 17.34 2.24 -3.90
CA SER A 165 17.76 0.97 -4.49
C SER A 165 18.72 0.25 -3.53
N PRO A 166 18.84 -1.09 -3.60
CA PRO A 166 19.83 -1.81 -2.81
C PRO A 166 21.25 -1.25 -2.99
N GLU A 167 21.61 -0.89 -4.23
CA GLU A 167 22.91 -0.32 -4.58
C GLU A 167 23.12 1.05 -3.92
N ASP A 168 22.13 1.93 -3.96
CA ASP A 168 22.19 3.25 -3.33
C ASP A 168 22.25 3.13 -1.79
N ALA A 169 21.47 2.21 -1.21
CA ALA A 169 21.51 1.93 0.22
C ALA A 169 22.91 1.45 0.65
N CYS A 170 23.52 0.54 -0.12
CA CYS A 170 24.88 0.08 0.10
C CYS A 170 25.90 1.21 -0.03
N ALA A 171 25.74 2.10 -1.02
CA ALA A 171 26.60 3.27 -1.20
C ALA A 171 26.54 4.23 0.00
N HIS A 172 25.34 4.52 0.52
CA HIS A 172 25.17 5.34 1.72
C HIS A 172 25.84 4.72 2.95
N VAL A 173 25.66 3.42 3.17
CA VAL A 173 26.30 2.72 4.31
C VAL A 173 27.82 2.72 4.18
N LYS A 174 28.37 2.51 2.97
CA LYS A 174 29.82 2.62 2.71
C LYS A 174 30.37 4.04 2.95
N GLN A 175 29.53 5.08 2.82
CA GLN A 175 29.86 6.46 3.14
C GLN A 175 29.69 6.81 4.63
N GLY A 176 29.40 5.81 5.48
CA GLY A 176 29.28 5.98 6.94
C GLY A 176 27.85 6.21 7.43
N ALA A 177 26.82 5.98 6.60
CA ALA A 177 25.44 6.00 7.08
C ALA A 177 25.18 4.85 8.07
N LEU A 178 24.39 5.12 9.10
CA LEU A 178 23.92 4.11 10.03
C LEU A 178 22.84 3.26 9.37
N LEU A 179 23.07 1.95 9.30
CA LEU A 179 22.06 0.98 8.89
C LEU A 179 21.21 0.62 10.12
N VAL A 180 19.90 0.87 10.05
CA VAL A 180 18.99 0.68 11.18
C VAL A 180 17.90 -0.32 10.82
N ASP A 181 17.83 -1.39 11.59
CA ASP A 181 16.77 -2.39 11.53
C ASP A 181 15.62 -1.99 12.45
N VAL A 182 14.45 -1.67 11.87
CA VAL A 182 13.28 -1.24 12.66
C VAL A 182 12.32 -2.37 13.02
N ARG A 183 12.77 -3.63 12.88
CA ARG A 183 12.03 -4.82 13.33
C ARG A 183 12.12 -5.00 14.85
N SER A 184 11.38 -5.98 15.37
CA SER A 184 11.46 -6.33 16.79
C SER A 184 12.84 -6.90 17.16
N PRO A 185 13.28 -6.79 18.42
CA PRO A 185 14.55 -7.35 18.86
C PRO A 185 14.65 -8.87 18.63
N VAL A 186 13.51 -9.58 18.72
CA VAL A 186 13.43 -11.02 18.46
C VAL A 186 13.68 -11.35 16.99
N GLU A 187 13.24 -10.51 16.05
CA GLU A 187 13.54 -10.69 14.62
C GLU A 187 15.01 -10.36 14.32
N PHE A 188 15.56 -9.32 14.95
CA PHE A 188 16.94 -8.90 14.78
C PHE A 188 17.92 -9.99 15.26
N ALA A 189 17.71 -10.51 16.47
CA ALA A 189 18.54 -11.57 17.06
C ALA A 189 18.49 -12.92 16.31
N LYS A 190 17.51 -13.12 15.43
CA LYS A 190 17.47 -14.32 14.57
C LYS A 190 18.38 -14.15 13.36
N LYS A 191 18.35 -12.97 12.74
CA LYS A 191 19.10 -12.63 11.53
C LYS A 191 19.00 -11.13 11.26
N HIS A 192 20.11 -10.46 11.04
CA HIS A 192 20.18 -9.04 10.68
C HIS A 192 21.34 -8.78 9.72
N PHE A 193 21.50 -7.57 9.19
CA PHE A 193 22.68 -7.25 8.38
C PHE A 193 23.86 -6.85 9.24
N ALA A 194 25.07 -7.20 8.80
CA ALA A 194 26.31 -6.81 9.47
C ALA A 194 26.34 -5.29 9.72
N ASN A 195 26.76 -4.89 10.93
CA ASN A 195 26.81 -3.49 11.38
C ASN A 195 25.46 -2.75 11.46
N ALA A 196 24.33 -3.46 11.32
CA ALA A 196 23.02 -2.87 11.58
C ALA A 196 22.81 -2.67 13.08
N ILE A 197 22.16 -1.56 13.47
CA ILE A 197 21.66 -1.37 14.83
C ILE A 197 20.15 -1.62 14.86
N ASN A 198 19.64 -2.25 15.92
CA ASN A 198 18.21 -2.46 16.08
C ASN A 198 17.57 -1.29 16.82
N ILE A 199 16.62 -0.62 16.17
CA ILE A 199 15.75 0.38 16.81
C ILE A 199 14.32 0.12 16.35
N PRO A 200 13.51 -0.62 17.12
CA PRO A 200 12.15 -0.97 16.73
C PRO A 200 11.32 0.25 16.33
N VAL A 201 10.45 0.10 15.33
CA VAL A 201 9.59 1.19 14.82
C VAL A 201 8.73 1.85 15.91
N ASP A 202 8.38 1.11 16.96
CA ASP A 202 7.59 1.61 18.08
C ASP A 202 8.44 2.50 19.02
N ASP A 203 9.74 2.20 19.15
CA ASP A 203 10.68 2.92 20.01
C ASP A 203 11.47 4.02 19.29
N ILE A 204 11.33 4.13 17.96
CA ILE A 204 12.13 5.02 17.10
C ILE A 204 12.08 6.50 17.52
N ASN A 205 10.96 6.96 18.09
CA ASN A 205 10.79 8.33 18.57
C ASN A 205 11.65 8.65 19.80
N HIS A 206 11.97 7.64 20.61
CA HIS A 206 12.79 7.77 21.81
C HIS A 206 14.29 7.78 21.50
N HIS A 207 14.68 7.41 20.28
CA HIS A 207 16.08 7.31 19.85
C HIS A 207 16.52 8.49 18.97
N ASN A 208 15.77 9.59 18.96
CA ASN A 208 16.04 10.78 18.15
C ASN A 208 17.49 11.29 18.34
N ASP A 209 17.93 11.43 19.58
CA ASP A 209 19.26 11.98 19.89
C ASP A 209 20.40 11.11 19.35
N GLN A 210 20.22 9.78 19.29
CA GLN A 210 21.21 8.87 18.72
C GLN A 210 21.31 8.98 17.19
N LEU A 211 20.22 9.40 16.55
CA LEU A 211 20.07 9.47 15.09
C LEU A 211 20.24 10.89 14.54
N ARG A 212 20.18 11.92 15.40
CA ARG A 212 20.37 13.32 15.04
C ARG A 212 21.75 13.54 14.42
N ASP A 213 21.79 14.41 13.40
CA ASP A 213 22.98 14.79 12.63
C ASP A 213 23.72 13.63 11.92
N LYS A 214 23.13 12.43 11.89
CA LYS A 214 23.67 11.28 11.16
C LYS A 214 22.85 11.00 9.92
N THR A 215 23.51 10.40 8.93
CA THR A 215 22.81 9.77 7.80
C THR A 215 22.30 8.41 8.24
N VAL A 216 21.01 8.15 8.07
CA VAL A 216 20.34 6.95 8.55
C VAL A 216 19.66 6.24 7.38
N VAL A 217 19.91 4.94 7.24
CA VAL A 217 19.29 4.06 6.27
C VAL A 217 18.44 3.04 7.02
N LEU A 218 17.12 3.15 6.91
CA LEU A 218 16.16 2.30 7.59
C LEU A 218 15.81 1.09 6.73
N TYR A 219 15.74 -0.10 7.33
CA TYR A 219 15.14 -1.27 6.69
C TYR A 219 14.29 -2.06 7.68
N CYS A 220 13.42 -2.92 7.16
CA CYS A 220 12.71 -3.89 7.99
C CYS A 220 12.49 -5.20 7.23
N ALA A 221 11.49 -6.01 7.61
CA ALA A 221 11.24 -7.28 6.92
C ALA A 221 10.76 -7.06 5.48
N SER A 222 9.72 -6.22 5.32
CA SER A 222 8.99 -6.03 4.06
C SER A 222 8.82 -4.55 3.69
N GLY A 223 9.66 -3.65 4.19
CA GLY A 223 9.63 -2.19 3.99
C GLY A 223 8.50 -1.38 4.67
N MET A 224 7.38 -2.01 5.05
CA MET A 224 6.25 -1.28 5.64
C MET A 224 6.61 -0.54 6.95
N ARG A 225 7.38 -1.19 7.85
CA ARG A 225 7.78 -0.59 9.13
C ARG A 225 8.85 0.50 8.95
N SER A 226 9.77 0.34 8.00
CA SER A 226 10.81 1.35 7.74
C SER A 226 10.23 2.63 7.13
N GLN A 227 9.17 2.54 6.33
CA GLN A 227 8.43 3.73 5.88
C GLN A 227 7.69 4.46 7.01
N ILE A 228 7.10 3.71 7.96
CA ILE A 228 6.48 4.31 9.16
C ILE A 228 7.56 5.01 9.99
N ALA A 229 8.70 4.37 10.20
CA ALA A 229 9.84 4.96 10.90
C ALA A 229 10.38 6.22 10.19
N LEU A 230 10.49 6.21 8.86
CA LEU A 230 10.87 7.38 8.06
C LEU A 230 9.89 8.55 8.29
N GLY A 231 8.59 8.27 8.27
CA GLY A 231 7.56 9.27 8.54
C GLY A 231 7.67 9.87 9.95
N LYS A 232 7.85 9.02 10.97
CA LYS A 232 8.06 9.42 12.37
C LYS A 232 9.30 10.31 12.53
N LEU A 233 10.46 9.88 12.01
CA LEU A 233 11.71 10.62 12.13
C LEU A 233 11.67 11.97 11.38
N LYS A 234 10.95 12.05 10.25
CA LYS A 234 10.77 13.33 9.56
C LYS A 234 9.92 14.33 10.30
N GLN A 235 8.90 13.87 11.03
CA GLN A 235 8.12 14.75 11.90
C GLN A 235 8.98 15.35 13.03
N LEU A 236 10.09 14.69 13.37
CA LEU A 236 11.09 15.15 14.32
C LEU A 236 12.22 15.98 13.67
N ASN A 237 12.08 16.36 12.40
CA ASN A 237 13.03 17.16 11.61
C ASN A 237 14.42 16.55 11.41
N LEU A 238 14.56 15.21 11.41
CA LEU A 238 15.82 14.59 10.94
C LEU A 238 15.91 14.70 9.41
N ALA A 239 16.95 15.38 8.92
CA ALA A 239 17.11 15.68 7.49
C ALA A 239 17.60 14.49 6.66
N ASN A 240 18.51 13.67 7.20
CA ASN A 240 19.26 12.67 6.44
C ASN A 240 18.78 11.24 6.73
N VAL A 241 17.47 11.00 6.61
CA VAL A 241 16.87 9.67 6.83
C VAL A 241 16.33 9.12 5.52
N PHE A 242 16.73 7.91 5.18
CA PHE A 242 16.34 7.20 3.96
C PHE A 242 15.70 5.85 4.32
N ASP A 243 14.73 5.44 3.52
CA ASP A 243 14.17 4.09 3.58
C ASP A 243 14.84 3.22 2.52
N ALA A 244 15.25 2.01 2.87
CA ALA A 244 15.85 1.02 1.98
C ALA A 244 14.95 -0.21 1.77
N GLY A 245 13.73 -0.20 2.31
CA GLY A 245 12.73 -1.22 2.05
C GLY A 245 12.90 -2.51 2.87
N GLY A 246 12.66 -3.65 2.21
CA GLY A 246 12.62 -4.96 2.86
C GLY A 246 13.97 -5.69 2.86
N MET A 247 14.23 -6.49 3.90
CA MET A 247 15.45 -7.28 4.05
C MET A 247 15.73 -8.18 2.85
N ASN A 248 14.70 -8.78 2.24
CA ASN A 248 14.87 -9.64 1.07
C ASN A 248 15.40 -8.87 -0.16
N GLN A 249 15.07 -7.58 -0.31
CA GLN A 249 15.60 -6.74 -1.39
C GLN A 249 17.07 -6.41 -1.20
N LEU A 250 17.46 -6.22 0.06
CA LEU A 250 18.81 -5.81 0.45
C LEU A 250 19.80 -6.97 0.54
N ALA A 251 19.30 -8.21 0.61
CA ALA A 251 20.12 -9.41 0.74
C ALA A 251 21.07 -9.66 -0.46
N SER A 252 20.86 -9.00 -1.60
CA SER A 252 21.79 -9.07 -2.75
C SER A 252 23.08 -8.28 -2.53
N VAL A 253 23.07 -7.28 -1.64
CA VAL A 253 24.17 -6.32 -1.46
C VAL A 253 24.68 -6.24 -0.01
N PHE A 254 23.91 -6.72 0.96
CA PHE A 254 24.29 -6.79 2.37
C PHE A 254 24.41 -8.24 2.84
N THR A 255 25.48 -8.53 3.57
CA THR A 255 25.70 -9.82 4.22
C THR A 255 24.91 -9.89 5.52
N ALA A 256 24.14 -10.96 5.70
CA ALA A 256 23.40 -11.18 6.93
C ALA A 256 24.22 -11.94 7.97
N GLU A 257 24.09 -11.53 9.22
CA GLU A 257 24.65 -12.14 10.42
C GLU A 257 23.52 -12.66 11.33
N SER A 258 23.88 -13.57 12.24
CA SER A 258 22.97 -14.18 13.22
C SER A 258 23.33 -13.73 14.63
#